data_AF-A0A3P5DJ60-F1
#
_entry.id   AF-A0A3P5DJ60-F1
#
_cell.length_a   1.000
_cell.length_b   1.000
_cell.length_c   1.000
_cell.angle_alpha   90.00
_cell.angle_beta   90.00
_cell.angle_gamma   90.00
#
_symmetry.space_group_name_H-M   'P 1'
#
loop_
_entity.id
_entity.type
_entity.pdbx_description
1 polymer ?
#
loop_
_entity_poly.entity_id
_entity_poly.type
_entity_poly.pdbx_seq_one_letter_code
_entity_poly.pdbx_strand_id
1 'polypeptide(L)'
;MGVCHCSAAGFKFVNSQAAALAAIVPVALAIGVDPAYIVASAPACYGYYILPTYPSDLAAIQFDRSGTTHIGRFVINHSFILPGLIGVSVSCVFGWIFAAMYGFL
;
A
#
# COMPACT_ATOMS: atom_id res chain seq x y z
N MET A 1 -8.32 7.56 -16.76
CA MET A 1 -7.94 6.19 -16.31
C MET A 1 -6.44 6.05 -16.00
N GLY A 2 -5.71 7.11 -15.65
CA GLY A 2 -4.24 7.14 -15.69
C GLY A 2 -3.48 7.15 -14.37
N VAL A 3 -4.10 6.93 -13.21
CA VAL A 3 -3.43 7.15 -11.89
C VAL A 3 -3.30 5.92 -10.99
N CYS A 4 -3.80 4.73 -11.39
CA CYS A 4 -3.65 3.50 -10.60
C CYS A 4 -2.26 2.83 -10.66
N HIS A 5 -1.19 3.57 -11.01
CA HIS A 5 0.18 3.05 -11.08
C HIS A 5 1.15 3.73 -10.11
N CYS A 6 0.66 4.29 -8.99
CA CYS A 6 1.54 4.64 -7.87
C CYS A 6 2.13 3.35 -7.27
N SER A 7 3.26 2.93 -7.83
CA SER A 7 3.95 1.69 -7.52
C SER A 7 4.38 1.67 -6.05
N ALA A 8 3.76 0.79 -5.26
CA ALA A 8 4.02 0.57 -3.84
C ALA A 8 5.51 0.25 -3.52
N ALA A 9 6.31 -0.10 -4.54
CA ALA A 9 7.73 -0.40 -4.42
C ALA A 9 8.60 0.80 -4.00
N GLY A 10 8.26 2.03 -4.41
CA GLY A 10 9.04 3.23 -4.05
C GLY A 10 8.84 3.67 -2.60
N PHE A 11 7.63 3.48 -2.07
CA PHE A 11 7.25 3.95 -0.74
C PHE A 11 7.91 3.18 0.40
N LYS A 12 8.36 1.95 0.17
CA LYS A 12 8.99 1.15 1.21
C LYS A 12 10.37 1.67 1.64
N PHE A 13 11.03 2.50 0.83
CA PHE A 13 12.30 3.15 1.18
C PHE A 13 12.10 4.34 2.12
N VAL A 14 10.91 4.93 2.09
CA VAL A 14 10.48 5.92 3.05
C VAL A 14 9.79 5.14 4.17
N ASN A 15 10.46 4.92 5.29
CA ASN A 15 9.96 4.13 6.43
C ASN A 15 8.76 4.79 7.16
N SER A 16 7.96 5.60 6.45
CA SER A 16 6.80 6.33 6.92
C SER A 16 5.81 6.52 5.77
N GLN A 17 4.60 5.94 5.91
CA GLN A 17 3.49 6.11 4.96
C GLN A 17 3.08 7.58 4.86
N ALA A 18 3.15 8.29 5.98
CA ALA A 18 2.86 9.72 6.06
C ALA A 18 3.91 10.54 5.30
N ALA A 19 5.20 10.20 5.41
CA ALA A 19 6.24 10.88 4.65
C ALA A 19 6.18 10.54 3.15
N ALA A 20 5.83 9.30 2.82
CA ALA A 20 5.53 8.86 1.46
C ALA A 20 4.41 9.70 0.82
N LEU A 21 3.27 9.85 1.51
CA LEU A 21 2.18 10.71 1.09
C LEU A 21 2.62 12.18 1.02
N ALA A 22 3.30 12.70 2.04
CA ALA A 22 3.79 14.07 2.06
C ALA A 22 4.73 14.40 0.89
N ALA A 23 5.45 13.40 0.35
CA ALA A 23 6.30 13.56 -0.82
C ALA A 23 5.50 13.53 -2.14
N ILE A 24 4.55 12.61 -2.30
CA ILE A 24 3.80 12.42 -3.57
C ILE A 24 2.63 13.39 -3.73
N VAL A 25 1.91 13.72 -2.65
CA VAL A 25 0.69 14.54 -2.70
C VAL A 25 0.92 15.92 -3.31
N PRO A 26 1.97 16.69 -2.95
CA PRO A 26 2.23 17.98 -3.59
C PRO A 26 2.48 17.87 -5.10
N VAL A 27 3.15 16.79 -5.53
CA VAL A 27 3.42 16.53 -6.96
C VAL A 27 2.12 16.19 -7.68
N ALA A 28 1.27 15.34 -7.10
CA ALA A 28 -0.02 14.96 -7.68
C ALA A 28 -0.96 16.18 -7.84
N LEU A 29 -0.98 17.08 -6.86
CA LEU A 29 -1.74 18.33 -6.94
C LEU A 29 -1.17 19.26 -8.02
N ALA A 30 0.17 19.36 -8.13
CA ALA A 30 0.83 20.20 -9.13
C ALA A 30 0.55 19.79 -10.58
N ILE A 31 0.30 18.50 -10.84
CA ILE A 31 -0.10 17.99 -12.16
C ILE A 31 -1.62 17.96 -12.36
N GLY A 32 -2.40 18.50 -11.43
CA GLY A 32 -3.85 18.68 -11.55
C GLY A 32 -4.69 17.44 -11.21
N VAL A 33 -4.17 16.50 -10.41
CA VAL A 33 -4.98 15.37 -9.91
C VAL A 33 -5.97 15.88 -8.87
N ASP A 34 -7.24 15.53 -9.03
CA ASP A 34 -8.27 15.86 -8.04
C ASP A 34 -7.90 15.26 -6.66
N PRO A 35 -7.98 16.05 -5.56
CA PRO A 35 -7.72 15.56 -4.21
C PRO A 35 -8.51 14.31 -3.82
N ALA A 36 -9.72 14.13 -4.34
CA ALA A 36 -10.53 12.94 -4.09
C ALA A 36 -9.84 11.66 -4.60
N TYR A 37 -9.19 11.70 -5.76
CA TYR A 37 -8.41 10.57 -6.28
C TYR A 37 -7.17 10.29 -5.46
N ILE A 38 -6.54 11.33 -4.92
CA ILE A 38 -5.36 11.21 -4.06
C ILE A 38 -5.76 10.49 -2.76
N VAL A 39 -6.87 10.90 -2.14
CA VAL A 39 -7.40 10.28 -0.92
C VAL A 39 -7.86 8.84 -1.19
N ALA A 40 -8.59 8.62 -2.29
CA ALA A 40 -9.03 7.28 -2.68
C ALA A 40 -7.87 6.30 -2.93
N SER A 41 -6.71 6.81 -3.32
CA SER A 41 -5.51 6.03 -3.63
C SER A 41 -4.49 6.00 -2.48
N ALA A 42 -4.78 6.63 -1.34
CA ALA A 42 -3.88 6.64 -0.18
C ALA A 42 -3.44 5.24 0.32
N PRO A 43 -4.27 4.18 0.26
CA PRO A 43 -3.84 2.83 0.61
C PRO A 43 -2.68 2.30 -0.26
N ALA A 44 -2.49 2.81 -1.47
CA ALA A 44 -1.38 2.43 -2.35
C ALA A 44 0.00 2.80 -1.77
N CYS A 45 0.05 3.70 -0.79
CA CYS A 45 1.28 4.05 -0.07
C CYS A 45 1.72 2.97 0.92
N TYR A 46 0.88 1.98 1.22
CA TYR A 46 1.24 0.86 2.09
C TYR A 46 2.07 -0.18 1.32
N GLY A 47 3.40 -0.06 1.35
CA GLY A 47 4.31 -1.00 0.68
C GLY A 47 5.00 -2.02 1.59
N TYR A 48 4.71 -2.04 2.90
CA TYR A 48 5.43 -2.90 3.86
C TYR A 48 5.27 -4.39 3.61
N TYR A 49 4.17 -4.78 2.96
CA TYR A 49 3.91 -6.15 2.56
C TYR A 49 4.82 -6.68 1.43
N ILE A 50 5.74 -5.87 0.88
CA ILE A 50 6.66 -6.27 -0.21
C ILE A 50 8.01 -6.77 0.33
N LEU A 51 8.50 -6.20 1.43
CA LEU A 51 9.72 -6.68 2.09
C LEU A 51 9.47 -6.66 3.61
N PRO A 52 9.39 -7.83 4.26
CA PRO A 52 8.94 -7.99 5.64
C PRO A 52 10.12 -7.73 6.59
N THR A 53 10.66 -6.52 6.55
CA THR A 53 11.81 -6.10 7.36
C THR A 53 11.39 -5.47 8.68
N TYR A 54 10.08 -5.32 8.93
CA TYR A 54 9.56 -4.70 10.14
C TYR A 54 9.57 -5.71 11.30
N PRO A 55 9.88 -5.29 12.54
CA PRO A 55 9.91 -6.19 13.69
C PRO A 55 8.59 -6.91 13.95
N SER A 56 7.47 -6.26 13.63
CA SER A 56 6.12 -6.85 13.72
C SER A 56 5.93 -8.03 12.78
N ASP A 57 6.50 -7.99 11.57
CA ASP A 57 6.36 -9.06 10.58
C ASP A 57 7.18 -10.28 10.99
N LEU A 58 8.40 -10.04 11.50
CA LEU A 58 9.23 -11.09 12.10
C LEU A 58 8.55 -11.72 13.32
N ALA A 59 7.95 -10.91 14.19
CA ALA A 59 7.21 -11.40 15.35
C ALA A 59 5.99 -12.23 14.92
N ALA A 60 5.27 -11.83 13.87
CA ALA A 60 4.15 -12.59 13.33
C ALA A 60 4.59 -13.98 12.85
N ILE A 61 5.74 -14.10 12.19
CA ILE A 61 6.31 -15.41 11.81
C ILE A 61 6.66 -16.23 13.07
N GLN A 62 7.29 -15.63 14.07
CA GLN A 62 7.71 -16.35 15.29
C GLN A 62 6.54 -16.84 16.14
N PHE A 63 5.44 -16.08 16.19
CA PHE A 63 4.25 -16.46 16.93
C PHE A 63 3.30 -17.36 16.14
N ASP A 64 3.49 -17.50 14.82
CA ASP A 64 2.64 -18.34 13.98
C ASP A 64 2.92 -19.84 14.18
N ARG A 65 2.11 -20.47 15.02
CA ARG A 65 2.12 -21.92 15.26
C ARG A 65 1.56 -22.75 14.10
N SER A 66 0.81 -22.15 13.18
CA SER A 66 0.21 -22.85 12.04
C SER A 66 1.22 -23.10 10.91
N GLY A 67 2.35 -22.38 10.91
CA GLY A 67 3.36 -22.44 9.86
C GLY A 67 2.92 -21.83 8.52
N THR A 68 1.77 -21.16 8.47
CA THR A 68 1.26 -20.53 7.25
C THR A 68 2.01 -19.24 6.89
N THR A 69 2.65 -18.62 7.88
CA THR A 69 3.42 -17.39 7.78
C THR A 69 4.91 -17.71 7.75
N HIS A 70 5.55 -17.54 6.60
CA HIS A 70 6.97 -17.84 6.45
C HIS A 70 7.63 -16.92 5.40
N ILE A 71 8.95 -16.82 5.49
CA ILE A 71 9.82 -16.22 4.47
C ILE A 71 10.50 -17.37 3.73
N GLY A 72 10.35 -17.40 2.41
CA GLY A 72 10.97 -18.38 1.54
C GLY A 72 12.44 -18.06 1.23
N ARG A 73 12.96 -18.60 0.13
CA ARG A 73 14.38 -18.46 -0.26
C ARG A 73 14.80 -17.01 -0.56
N PHE A 74 13.86 -16.14 -0.89
CA PHE A 74 14.10 -14.73 -1.20
C PHE A 74 13.31 -13.85 -0.24
N VAL A 75 13.85 -12.69 0.13
CA VAL A 75 13.20 -11.72 1.04
C VAL A 75 11.84 -11.24 0.52
N ILE A 76 11.63 -11.31 -0.80
CA ILE A 76 10.39 -10.93 -1.49
C ILE A 76 9.41 -12.12 -1.57
N ASN A 77 9.84 -13.35 -1.34
CA ASN A 77 8.96 -14.52 -1.42
C ASN A 77 8.46 -14.89 -0.03
N HIS A 78 7.36 -14.27 0.42
CA HIS A 78 6.82 -14.50 1.75
C HIS A 78 5.29 -14.39 1.78
N SER A 79 4.67 -15.01 2.79
CA SER A 79 3.21 -15.11 2.90
C SER A 79 2.50 -13.75 2.96
N PHE A 80 3.16 -12.70 3.47
CA PHE A 80 2.55 -11.36 3.58
C PHE A 80 2.25 -10.68 2.23
N ILE A 81 2.81 -11.16 1.10
CA ILE A 81 2.49 -10.59 -0.21
C ILE A 81 1.00 -10.68 -0.52
N LEU A 82 0.40 -11.85 -0.31
CA LEU A 82 -0.98 -12.11 -0.71
C LEU A 82 -1.97 -11.25 0.10
N PRO A 83 -1.93 -11.26 1.46
CA PRO A 83 -2.80 -10.42 2.27
C PRO A 83 -2.61 -8.93 2.01
N GLY A 84 -1.36 -8.48 1.84
CA GLY A 84 -1.06 -7.08 1.59
C GLY A 84 -1.58 -6.60 0.23
N LEU A 85 -1.37 -7.39 -0.83
CA LEU A 85 -1.88 -7.06 -2.16
C LEU A 85 -3.41 -7.00 -2.19
N ILE A 86 -4.08 -7.97 -1.55
CA ILE A 86 -5.55 -7.99 -1.45
C ILE A 86 -6.03 -6.76 -0.68
N GLY A 87 -5.46 -6.47 0.49
CA GLY A 87 -5.85 -5.31 1.30
C GLY A 87 -5.69 -3.99 0.57
N VAL A 88 -4.54 -3.75 -0.07
CA VAL A 88 -4.27 -2.52 -0.82
C VAL A 88 -5.18 -2.39 -2.04
N SER A 89 -5.29 -3.45 -2.85
CA SER A 89 -6.11 -3.41 -4.07
C SER A 89 -7.59 -3.19 -3.75
N VAL A 90 -8.14 -3.93 -2.79
CA VAL A 90 -9.54 -3.76 -2.35
C VAL A 90 -9.76 -2.37 -1.79
N SER A 91 -8.88 -1.87 -0.91
CA SER A 91 -9.03 -0.54 -0.31
C SER A 91 -9.01 0.57 -1.37
N CYS A 92 -8.12 0.49 -2.35
CA CYS A 92 -8.08 1.45 -3.47
C CYS A 92 -9.36 1.38 -4.32
N VAL A 93 -9.81 0.18 -4.70
CA VAL A 93 -11.02 0.01 -5.52
C VAL A 93 -12.24 0.60 -4.80
N PHE A 94 -12.44 0.29 -3.52
CA PHE A 94 -13.55 0.84 -2.74
C PHE A 94 -13.39 2.34 -2.47
N GLY A 95 -12.17 2.84 -2.28
CA GLY A 95 -11.89 4.28 -2.17
C GLY A 95 -12.38 5.05 -3.40
N TRP A 96 -12.12 4.50 -4.59
CA TRP A 96 -12.60 5.08 -5.86
C TRP A 96 -14.12 4.97 -6.02
N ILE A 97 -14.71 3.83 -5.66
CA ILE A 97 -16.17 3.65 -5.68
C ILE A 97 -16.85 4.69 -4.77
N PHE A 98 -16.35 4.88 -3.54
CA PHE A 98 -16.90 5.86 -2.62
C PHE A 98 -16.70 7.29 -3.10
N ALA A 99 -15.53 7.63 -3.65
CA ALA A 99 -15.31 8.94 -4.25
C ALA A 99 -16.35 9.23 -5.35
N ALA A 100 -16.65 8.24 -6.20
CA ALA A 100 -17.69 8.34 -7.22
C ALA A 100 -19.11 8.50 -6.62
N MET A 101 -19.44 7.67 -5.64
CA MET A 101 -20.79 7.64 -5.03
C MET A 101 -21.14 8.94 -4.31
N TYR A 102 -20.17 9.56 -3.64
CA TYR A 102 -20.37 10.81 -2.91
C TYR A 102 -20.26 12.06 -3.79
N GLY A 103 -20.05 11.90 -5.10
CA GLY A 103 -19.96 13.03 -6.04
C GLY A 103 -18.67 13.84 -5.90
N PHE A 104 -17.61 13.23 -5.36
CA PHE A 104 -16.27 13.83 -5.33
C PHE A 104 -15.52 13.64 -6.67
N LEU A 105 -16.21 13.15 -7.71
CA LEU A 105 -15.66 12.57 -8.92
C LEU A 105 -16.51 13.01 -10.12
#